data_AF-F3KJ73-F1
#
_entry.id   AF-F3KJ73-F1
#
_cell.length_a   1.000
_cell.length_b   1.000
_cell.length_c   1.000
_cell.angle_alpha   90.00
_cell.angle_beta   90.00
_cell.angle_gamma   90.00
#
_symmetry.space_group_name_H-M   'P 1'
#
loop_
_entity.id
_entity.type
_entity.pdbx_description
1 polymer ?
#
loop_
_entity_poly.entity_id
_entity_poly.type
_entity_poly.pdbx_seq_one_letter_code
_entity_poly.pdbx_strand_id
1 'polypeptide(L)'
;MKLTFYLYLIIVVFAFGIFTFTNSVFAQNEENHSSIVTITGIGLDLTKQALLTNNFNVAEKYSTMTNNFYGKNIQFLRSYNSALSDDIHIELLDLHSSILSKSDSATLINQINKIQELFSQIPFSGNSNILASSILSEADEQYQLAIQQNNLESYFFTQSLVEYSKKIVKQNPSDNDRLNQELNSFFKDLDESISKKQDFTIVGSLITAIQRDLLQTETIDSNKKIHMKKLEHYILNYPLL
;
A
#
# COMPACT_ATOMS: atom_id res chain seq x y z
N MET A 1 37.42 15.69 -38.15
CA MET A 1 36.41 14.65 -37.83
C MET A 1 36.24 14.42 -36.31
N LYS A 2 36.25 15.48 -35.48
CA LYS A 2 36.03 15.40 -34.02
C LYS A 2 35.03 16.45 -33.49
N LEU A 3 34.63 17.43 -34.30
CA LEU A 3 33.76 18.53 -33.85
C LEU A 3 32.27 18.18 -33.92
N THR A 4 31.85 17.36 -34.89
CA THR A 4 30.47 16.90 -35.04
C THR A 4 30.01 15.92 -33.97
N PHE A 5 30.95 15.23 -33.31
CA PHE A 5 30.64 14.27 -32.24
C PHE A 5 30.29 14.96 -30.91
N TYR A 6 30.93 16.10 -30.61
CA TYR A 6 30.64 16.86 -29.38
C TYR A 6 29.32 17.64 -29.47
N LEU A 7 28.88 18.04 -30.66
CA LEU A 7 27.61 18.75 -30.82
C LEU A 7 26.40 17.83 -30.55
N TYR A 8 26.49 16.54 -30.92
CA TYR A 8 25.46 15.55 -30.60
C TYR A 8 25.44 15.20 -29.10
N LEU A 9 26.59 15.21 -28.42
CA LEU A 9 26.63 14.94 -26.98
C LEU A 9 25.96 16.05 -26.15
N ILE A 10 26.06 17.31 -26.59
CA ILE A 10 25.43 18.45 -25.90
C ILE A 10 23.90 18.46 -26.11
N ILE A 11 23.41 18.02 -27.27
CA ILE A 11 21.96 17.94 -27.54
C ILE A 11 21.30 16.80 -26.75
N VAL A 12 22.00 15.68 -26.54
CA VAL A 12 21.47 14.56 -25.72
C VAL A 12 21.44 14.91 -24.23
N VAL A 13 22.37 15.73 -23.74
CA VAL A 13 22.38 16.17 -22.33
C VAL A 13 21.33 17.26 -22.06
N PHE A 14 20.98 18.09 -23.05
CA PHE A 14 19.96 19.13 -22.87
C PHE A 14 18.51 18.64 -23.01
N ALA A 15 18.28 17.50 -23.68
CA ALA A 15 16.94 16.90 -23.78
C ALA A 15 16.47 16.19 -22.50
N PHE A 16 17.37 15.90 -21.55
CA PHE A 16 17.02 15.35 -20.23
C PHE A 16 16.81 16.42 -19.14
N GLY A 17 16.99 17.70 -19.46
CA GLY A 17 16.98 18.82 -18.49
C GLY A 17 15.63 19.48 -18.23
N ILE A 18 14.53 18.99 -18.79
CA ILE A 18 13.18 19.55 -18.58
C ILE A 18 12.18 18.42 -18.26
N PHE A 19 12.49 17.62 -17.26
CA PHE A 19 11.41 17.10 -16.41
C PHE A 19 11.14 18.21 -15.40
N THR A 20 10.19 19.08 -15.73
CA THR A 20 9.49 19.85 -14.71
C THR A 20 8.89 18.82 -13.76
N PHE A 21 9.42 18.72 -12.55
CA PHE A 21 8.68 18.21 -11.41
C PHE A 21 7.41 19.05 -11.34
N THR A 22 6.33 18.57 -11.95
CA THR A 22 5.00 19.00 -11.54
C THR A 22 4.92 18.62 -10.06
N ASN A 23 4.68 19.61 -9.21
CA ASN A 23 4.34 19.38 -7.82
C ASN A 23 3.09 18.49 -7.80
N SER A 24 3.29 17.18 -7.75
CA SER A 24 2.21 16.22 -7.65
C SER A 24 1.68 16.31 -6.22
N VAL A 25 0.52 16.96 -6.14
CA VAL A 25 -0.60 16.51 -5.33
C VAL A 25 -0.28 16.36 -3.83
N PHE A 26 -0.42 17.46 -3.09
CA PHE A 26 -0.48 17.43 -1.62
C PHE A 26 -1.53 16.45 -1.07
N ALA A 27 -2.55 16.08 -1.84
CA ALA A 27 -3.56 15.08 -1.46
C ALA A 27 -3.09 13.62 -1.57
N GLN A 28 -2.05 13.31 -2.35
CA GLN A 28 -1.56 11.94 -2.55
C GLN A 28 -0.59 11.51 -1.43
N ASN A 29 -0.03 12.47 -0.69
CA ASN A 29 0.91 12.20 0.41
C ASN A 29 0.23 11.70 1.69
N GLU A 30 -0.97 12.16 2.03
CA GLU A 30 -1.69 11.73 3.25
C GLU A 30 -2.23 10.30 3.14
N GLU A 31 -2.60 9.86 1.94
CA GLU A 31 -3.17 8.52 1.71
C GLU A 31 -2.10 7.41 1.65
N ASN A 32 -0.84 7.80 1.42
CA ASN A 32 0.29 6.89 1.44
C ASN A 32 0.65 6.41 2.86
N HIS A 33 0.43 7.20 3.91
CA HIS A 33 0.80 6.79 5.27
C HIS A 33 -0.07 5.66 5.80
N SER A 34 -1.39 5.76 5.59
CA SER A 34 -2.36 4.74 6.00
C SER A 34 -2.09 3.38 5.36
N SER A 35 -1.73 3.36 4.08
CA SER A 35 -1.37 2.12 3.39
C SER A 35 -0.07 1.53 3.90
N ILE A 36 0.97 2.35 4.11
CA ILE A 36 2.25 1.87 4.62
C ILE A 36 2.08 1.26 6.02
N VAL A 37 1.37 1.94 6.92
CA VAL A 37 1.09 1.46 8.28
C VAL A 37 0.30 0.16 8.23
N THR A 38 -0.74 0.09 7.39
CA THR A 38 -1.60 -1.09 7.27
C THR A 38 -0.82 -2.31 6.76
N ILE A 39 -0.05 -2.16 5.67
CA ILE A 39 0.74 -3.24 5.08
C ILE A 39 1.79 -3.73 6.07
N THR A 40 2.47 -2.79 6.76
CA THR A 40 3.45 -3.13 7.80
C THR A 40 2.77 -3.88 8.96
N GLY A 41 1.57 -3.45 9.37
CA GLY A 41 0.76 -4.14 10.37
C GLY A 41 0.41 -5.58 9.99
N ILE A 42 0.03 -5.82 8.73
CA ILE A 42 -0.24 -7.18 8.22
C ILE A 42 1.03 -8.04 8.28
N GLY A 43 2.19 -7.48 7.88
CA GLY A 43 3.47 -8.17 7.99
C GLY A 43 3.86 -8.54 9.44
N LEU A 44 3.58 -7.65 10.39
CA LEU A 44 3.74 -7.91 11.82
C LEU A 44 2.79 -8.99 12.33
N ASP A 45 1.53 -9.01 11.88
CA ASP A 45 0.57 -10.05 12.27
C ASP A 45 1.00 -11.43 11.76
N LEU A 46 1.52 -11.52 10.53
CA LEU A 46 2.10 -12.76 10.00
C LEU A 46 3.34 -13.21 10.79
N THR A 47 4.20 -12.25 11.15
CA THR A 47 5.35 -12.50 12.01
C THR A 47 4.91 -13.05 13.37
N LYS A 48 3.90 -12.44 13.99
CA LYS A 48 3.30 -12.88 15.25
C LYS A 48 2.71 -14.29 15.16
N GLN A 49 2.00 -14.61 14.09
CA GLN A 49 1.46 -15.96 13.86
C GLN A 49 2.57 -17.01 13.74
N ALA A 50 3.67 -16.68 13.06
CA ALA A 50 4.83 -17.57 12.98
C ALA A 50 5.49 -17.78 14.36
N LEU A 51 5.60 -16.74 15.18
CA LEU A 51 6.14 -16.84 16.54
C LEU A 51 5.23 -17.66 17.47
N LEU A 52 3.91 -17.54 17.35
CA LEU A 52 2.94 -18.35 18.11
C LEU A 52 3.07 -19.85 17.82
N THR A 53 3.58 -20.21 16.64
CA THR A 53 3.87 -21.60 16.26
C THR A 53 5.35 -21.98 16.46
N ASN A 54 6.14 -21.14 17.12
CA ASN A 54 7.59 -21.27 17.33
C ASN A 54 8.40 -21.43 16.04
N ASN A 55 7.90 -20.90 14.92
CA ASN A 55 8.56 -20.97 13.63
C ASN A 55 9.39 -19.71 13.36
N PHE A 56 10.57 -19.65 13.99
CA PHE A 56 11.49 -18.51 13.87
C PHE A 56 11.98 -18.27 12.44
N ASN A 57 12.17 -19.31 11.63
CA ASN A 57 12.61 -19.16 10.24
C ASN A 57 11.56 -18.43 9.39
N VAL A 58 10.27 -18.71 9.61
CA VAL A 58 9.18 -18.01 8.92
C VAL A 58 8.98 -16.61 9.50
N ALA A 59 9.07 -16.46 10.82
CA ALA A 59 9.02 -15.16 11.48
C ALA A 59 10.12 -14.21 10.97
N GLU A 60 11.34 -14.73 10.79
CA GLU A 60 12.46 -14.00 10.20
C GLU A 60 12.09 -13.47 8.81
N LYS A 61 11.60 -14.33 7.91
CA LYS A 61 11.22 -13.91 6.56
C LYS A 61 10.14 -12.84 6.53
N TYR A 62 9.08 -12.98 7.34
CA TYR A 62 8.04 -11.95 7.43
C TYR A 62 8.57 -10.64 8.02
N SER A 63 9.41 -10.71 9.06
CA SER A 63 10.04 -9.52 9.64
C SER A 63 10.97 -8.81 8.65
N THR A 64 11.68 -9.56 7.80
CA THR A 64 12.50 -9.02 6.71
C THR A 64 11.64 -8.32 5.66
N MET A 65 10.57 -8.96 5.19
CA MET A 65 9.63 -8.34 4.23
C MET A 65 9.03 -7.06 4.80
N THR A 66 8.61 -7.10 6.07
CA THR A 66 8.03 -5.97 6.79
C THR A 66 9.02 -4.81 6.91
N ASN A 67 10.26 -5.08 7.33
CA ASN A 67 11.31 -4.08 7.43
C ASN A 67 11.66 -3.47 6.07
N ASN A 68 11.79 -4.29 5.03
CA ASN A 68 12.09 -3.82 3.67
C ASN A 68 10.96 -2.92 3.14
N PHE A 69 9.71 -3.33 3.35
CA PHE A 69 8.55 -2.54 2.94
C PHE A 69 8.44 -1.21 3.70
N TYR A 70 8.61 -1.23 5.02
CA TYR A 70 8.58 0.00 5.82
C TYR A 70 9.75 0.92 5.44
N GLY A 71 10.96 0.36 5.36
CA GLY A 71 12.19 1.08 5.03
C GLY A 71 12.17 1.70 3.64
N LYS A 72 11.65 1.01 2.61
CA LYS A 72 11.52 1.57 1.26
C LYS A 72 10.57 2.77 1.21
N ASN A 73 9.61 2.85 2.15
CA ASN A 73 8.56 3.87 2.18
C ASN A 73 8.71 4.91 3.30
N ILE A 74 9.76 4.83 4.13
CA ILE A 74 9.90 5.67 5.33
C ILE A 74 9.87 7.17 5.06
N GLN A 75 10.34 7.62 3.88
CA GLN A 75 10.35 9.04 3.55
C GLN A 75 8.94 9.63 3.45
N PHE A 76 7.96 8.84 3.01
CA PHE A 76 6.58 9.26 3.05
C PHE A 76 6.15 9.48 4.51
N LEU A 77 6.36 8.51 5.39
CA LEU A 77 5.99 8.61 6.81
C LEU A 77 6.71 9.76 7.54
N ARG A 78 7.99 9.99 7.23
CA ARG A 78 8.76 11.11 7.79
C ARG A 78 8.22 12.48 7.41
N SER A 79 7.58 12.60 6.24
CA SER A 79 6.90 13.85 5.86
C SER A 79 5.71 14.18 6.74
N TYR A 80 5.11 13.16 7.39
CA TYR A 80 4.04 13.32 8.37
C TYR A 80 4.59 13.53 9.79
N ASN A 81 5.39 12.59 10.27
CA ASN A 81 6.01 12.67 11.59
C ASN A 81 7.35 11.92 11.58
N SER A 82 8.44 12.66 11.41
CA SER A 82 9.79 12.07 11.33
C SER A 82 10.19 11.32 12.60
N ALA A 83 9.94 11.89 13.78
CA ALA A 83 10.31 11.28 15.04
C ALA A 83 9.60 9.93 15.24
N LEU A 84 8.27 9.91 15.09
CA LEU A 84 7.49 8.67 15.23
C LEU A 84 7.88 7.63 14.18
N SER A 85 8.15 8.07 12.94
CA SER A 85 8.56 7.16 11.86
C SER A 85 9.92 6.52 12.13
N ASP A 86 10.85 7.29 12.69
CA ASP A 86 12.18 6.81 13.05
C ASP A 86 12.12 5.86 14.24
N ASP A 87 11.32 6.18 15.26
CA ASP A 87 11.09 5.31 16.42
C ASP A 87 10.52 3.96 15.98
N ILE A 88 9.49 3.96 15.13
CA ILE A 88 8.92 2.72 14.59
C ILE A 88 9.95 1.94 13.79
N HIS A 89 10.75 2.59 12.93
CA HIS A 89 11.78 1.90 12.16
C HIS A 89 12.80 1.22 13.07
N ILE A 90 13.27 1.92 14.11
CA ILE A 90 14.21 1.35 15.09
C ILE A 90 13.59 0.14 15.77
N GLU A 91 12.34 0.24 16.24
CA GLU A 91 11.67 -0.89 16.90
C GLU A 91 11.47 -2.09 15.94
N LEU A 92 11.22 -1.86 14.65
CA LEU A 92 11.15 -2.92 13.63
C LEU A 92 12.50 -3.62 13.40
N LEU A 93 13.60 -2.87 13.43
CA LEU A 93 14.97 -3.41 13.32
C LEU A 93 15.37 -4.17 14.58
N ASP A 94 15.01 -3.65 15.76
CA ASP A 94 15.26 -4.30 17.04
C ASP A 94 14.45 -5.60 17.17
N LEU A 95 13.19 -5.60 16.73
CA LEU A 95 12.36 -6.81 16.64
C LEU A 95 13.02 -7.84 15.72
N HIS A 96 13.44 -7.44 14.51
CA HIS A 96 14.10 -8.36 13.58
C HIS A 96 15.39 -8.95 14.17
N SER A 97 16.22 -8.13 14.81
CA SER A 97 17.44 -8.58 15.49
C SER A 97 17.13 -9.53 16.66
N SER A 98 16.03 -9.28 17.37
CA SER A 98 15.56 -10.15 18.46
C SER A 98 15.03 -11.50 17.94
N ILE A 99 14.40 -11.52 16.77
CA ILE A 99 13.99 -12.75 16.07
C ILE A 99 15.23 -13.56 15.64
N LEU A 100 16.23 -12.91 15.04
CA LEU A 100 17.47 -13.55 14.61
C LEU A 100 18.24 -14.20 15.78
N SER A 101 18.24 -13.54 16.93
CA SER A 101 18.84 -14.06 18.17
C SER A 101 17.98 -15.11 18.87
N LYS A 102 16.78 -15.42 18.33
CA LYS A 102 15.81 -16.38 18.90
C LYS A 102 15.44 -16.04 20.35
N SER A 103 15.20 -14.75 20.59
CA SER A 103 14.64 -14.28 21.85
C SER A 103 13.30 -14.97 22.14
N ASP A 104 12.90 -14.98 23.41
CA ASP A 104 11.67 -15.64 23.83
C ASP A 104 10.42 -15.12 23.08
N SER A 105 9.56 -16.04 22.63
CA SER A 105 8.40 -15.73 21.80
C SER A 105 7.43 -14.76 22.48
N ALA A 106 7.23 -14.84 23.81
CA ALA A 106 6.34 -13.91 24.51
C ALA A 106 6.92 -12.48 24.52
N THR A 107 8.24 -12.36 24.67
CA THR A 107 8.94 -11.07 24.57
C THR A 107 8.81 -10.47 23.18
N LEU A 108 9.01 -11.27 22.13
CA LEU A 108 8.87 -10.83 20.74
C LEU A 108 7.44 -10.42 20.39
N ILE A 109 6.44 -11.16 20.88
CA ILE A 109 5.03 -10.81 20.69
C ILE A 109 4.69 -9.49 21.38
N ASN A 110 5.25 -9.24 22.58
CA ASN A 110 5.07 -7.97 23.27
C ASN A 110 5.72 -6.80 22.52
N GLN A 111 6.90 -7.01 21.93
CA GLN A 111 7.51 -6.01 21.05
C GLN A 111 6.62 -5.71 19.83
N ILE A 112 6.05 -6.73 19.18
CA ILE A 112 5.11 -6.54 18.07
C ILE A 112 3.90 -5.71 18.51
N ASN A 113 3.30 -6.02 19.66
CA ASN A 113 2.14 -5.28 20.17
C ASN A 113 2.50 -3.80 20.43
N LYS A 114 3.69 -3.53 21.00
CA LYS A 114 4.18 -2.16 21.22
C LYS A 114 4.32 -1.39 19.89
N ILE A 115 4.86 -2.02 18.85
CA ILE A 115 4.95 -1.39 17.52
C ILE A 115 3.56 -1.09 16.96
N GLN A 116 2.62 -2.03 17.10
CA GLN A 116 1.23 -1.84 16.68
C GLN A 116 0.52 -0.71 17.47
N GLU A 117 0.85 -0.52 18.75
CA GLU A 117 0.39 0.62 19.53
C GLU A 117 0.96 1.95 19.00
N LEU A 118 2.23 1.99 18.57
CA LEU A 118 2.79 3.18 17.92
C LEU A 118 2.05 3.54 16.63
N PHE A 119 1.63 2.55 15.84
CA PHE A 119 0.81 2.79 14.65
C PHE A 119 -0.52 3.47 14.95
N SER A 120 -1.12 3.21 16.11
CA SER A 120 -2.39 3.86 16.50
C SER A 120 -2.28 5.38 16.67
N GLN A 121 -1.06 5.90 16.81
CA GLN A 121 -0.78 7.33 16.88
C GLN A 121 -0.75 8.00 15.50
N ILE A 122 -0.67 7.21 14.42
CA ILE A 122 -0.79 7.69 13.05
C ILE A 122 -2.27 7.64 12.70
N PRO A 123 -2.94 8.81 12.54
CA PRO A 123 -4.36 8.85 12.25
C PRO A 123 -4.62 8.18 10.91
N PHE A 124 -5.70 7.42 10.85
CA PHE A 124 -6.22 6.97 9.58
C PHE A 124 -6.76 8.18 8.81
N SER A 125 -6.01 8.63 7.82
CA SER A 125 -6.44 9.62 6.85
C SER A 125 -6.44 8.98 5.47
N GLY A 126 -7.56 9.08 4.77
CA GLY A 126 -7.62 8.70 3.37
C GLY A 126 -8.87 7.96 2.97
N ASN A 127 -9.06 7.86 1.66
CA ASN A 127 -10.16 7.12 1.08
C ASN A 127 -9.91 5.58 1.16
N SER A 128 -10.92 4.83 1.62
CA SER A 128 -10.90 3.36 1.69
C SER A 128 -10.59 2.67 0.35
N ASN A 129 -11.07 3.20 -0.78
CA ASN A 129 -10.78 2.71 -2.12
C ASN A 129 -9.31 2.92 -2.51
N ILE A 130 -8.75 4.07 -2.17
CA ILE A 130 -7.34 4.38 -2.43
C ILE A 130 -6.45 3.49 -1.57
N LEU A 131 -6.79 3.31 -0.29
CA LEU A 131 -6.10 2.37 0.58
C LEU A 131 -6.14 0.93 0.04
N ALA A 132 -7.33 0.43 -0.32
CA ALA A 132 -7.47 -0.92 -0.87
C ALA A 132 -6.66 -1.08 -2.16
N SER A 133 -6.63 -0.03 -3.00
CA SER A 133 -5.82 0.01 -4.22
C SER A 133 -4.32 -0.05 -3.90
N SER A 134 -3.81 0.76 -2.97
CA SER A 134 -2.39 0.74 -2.56
C SER A 134 -1.97 -0.61 -1.98
N ILE A 135 -2.83 -1.25 -1.19
CA ILE A 135 -2.58 -2.60 -0.65
C ILE A 135 -2.52 -3.63 -1.77
N LEU A 136 -3.37 -3.51 -2.79
CA LEU A 136 -3.33 -4.40 -3.96
C LEU A 136 -2.07 -4.22 -4.80
N SER A 137 -1.51 -3.00 -4.88
CA SER A 137 -0.22 -2.78 -5.54
C SER A 137 0.91 -3.55 -4.85
N GLU A 138 0.96 -3.56 -3.52
CA GLU A 138 1.95 -4.38 -2.81
C GLU A 138 1.63 -5.88 -2.94
N ALA A 139 0.35 -6.25 -2.98
CA ALA A 139 -0.04 -7.65 -3.19
C ALA A 139 0.46 -8.20 -4.53
N ASP A 140 0.42 -7.38 -5.60
CA ASP A 140 0.95 -7.71 -6.92
C ASP A 140 2.49 -7.89 -6.88
N GLU A 141 3.22 -6.96 -6.25
CA GLU A 141 4.68 -7.05 -6.06
C GLU A 141 5.05 -8.35 -5.33
N GLN A 142 4.38 -8.64 -4.21
CA GLN A 142 4.61 -9.87 -3.45
C GLN A 142 4.22 -11.13 -4.23
N TYR A 143 3.17 -11.08 -5.05
CA TYR A 143 2.76 -12.24 -5.84
C TYR A 143 3.79 -12.55 -6.93
N GLN A 144 4.32 -11.50 -7.58
CA GLN A 144 5.39 -11.66 -8.54
C GLN A 144 6.62 -12.32 -7.89
N LEU A 145 7.03 -11.86 -6.70
CA LEU A 145 8.11 -12.50 -5.94
C LEU A 145 7.79 -13.96 -5.61
N ALA A 146 6.56 -14.24 -5.18
CA ALA A 146 6.11 -15.58 -4.85
C ALA A 146 6.24 -16.56 -6.02
N ILE A 147 5.80 -16.15 -7.22
CA ILE A 147 5.84 -17.00 -8.42
C ILE A 147 7.25 -17.10 -8.98
N GLN A 148 7.97 -15.99 -9.11
CA GLN A 148 9.30 -15.97 -9.74
C GLN A 148 10.37 -16.64 -8.89
N GLN A 149 10.25 -16.56 -7.56
CA GLN A 149 11.25 -17.09 -6.63
C GLN A 149 10.77 -18.32 -5.86
N ASN A 150 9.57 -18.82 -6.15
CA ASN A 150 8.90 -19.89 -5.39
C ASN A 150 8.88 -19.58 -3.87
N ASN A 151 8.59 -18.32 -3.53
CA ASN A 151 8.61 -17.82 -2.16
C ASN A 151 7.22 -17.99 -1.52
N LEU A 152 7.11 -18.96 -0.62
CA LEU A 152 5.85 -19.30 0.05
C LEU A 152 5.39 -18.19 1.00
N GLU A 153 6.32 -17.51 1.67
CA GLU A 153 6.00 -16.43 2.58
C GLU A 153 5.43 -15.22 1.82
N SER A 154 6.01 -14.86 0.68
CA SER A 154 5.44 -13.83 -0.21
C SER A 154 4.06 -14.23 -0.72
N TYR A 155 3.84 -15.52 -1.03
CA TYR A 155 2.52 -16.01 -1.45
C TYR A 155 1.45 -15.80 -0.36
N PHE A 156 1.75 -16.18 0.89
CA PHE A 156 0.84 -15.97 2.01
C PHE A 156 0.66 -14.49 2.36
N PHE A 157 1.71 -13.68 2.15
CA PHE A 157 1.60 -12.24 2.33
C PHE A 157 0.66 -11.63 1.30
N THR A 158 0.78 -11.98 0.01
CA THR A 158 -0.19 -11.61 -1.03
C THR A 158 -1.61 -11.97 -0.62
N GLN A 159 -1.85 -13.21 -0.19
CA GLN A 159 -3.20 -13.64 0.22
C GLN A 159 -3.75 -12.75 1.35
N SER A 160 -2.90 -12.43 2.34
CA SER A 160 -3.30 -11.57 3.47
C SER A 160 -3.62 -10.14 3.03
N LEU A 161 -2.84 -9.59 2.10
CA LEU A 161 -3.07 -8.26 1.52
C LEU A 161 -4.37 -8.21 0.71
N VAL A 162 -4.61 -9.20 -0.17
CA VAL A 162 -5.84 -9.29 -0.98
C VAL A 162 -7.07 -9.45 -0.10
N GLU A 163 -7.03 -10.32 0.91
CA GLU A 163 -8.12 -10.49 1.87
C GLU A 163 -8.43 -9.18 2.61
N TYR A 164 -7.39 -8.45 3.02
CA TYR A 164 -7.56 -7.17 3.68
C TYR A 164 -8.19 -6.12 2.75
N SER A 165 -7.70 -5.97 1.52
CA SER A 165 -8.31 -5.06 0.53
C SER A 165 -9.77 -5.42 0.25
N LYS A 166 -10.09 -6.70 0.06
CA LYS A 166 -11.45 -7.19 -0.13
C LYS A 166 -12.36 -6.83 1.06
N LYS A 167 -11.84 -6.96 2.28
CA LYS A 167 -12.58 -6.58 3.50
C LYS A 167 -12.86 -5.07 3.55
N ILE A 168 -11.88 -4.22 3.24
CA ILE A 168 -12.07 -2.76 3.21
C ILE A 168 -13.18 -2.39 2.23
N VAL A 169 -13.10 -2.91 0.99
CA VAL A 169 -14.07 -2.59 -0.07
C VAL A 169 -15.48 -3.04 0.34
N LYS A 170 -15.62 -4.22 0.93
CA LYS A 170 -16.92 -4.72 1.42
C LYS A 170 -17.50 -3.90 2.57
N GLN A 171 -16.64 -3.36 3.45
CA GLN A 171 -17.07 -2.52 4.57
C GLN A 171 -17.43 -1.09 4.14
N ASN A 172 -17.01 -0.67 2.94
CA ASN A 172 -17.23 0.66 2.39
C ASN A 172 -17.80 0.54 0.96
N PRO A 173 -19.01 -0.03 0.79
CA PRO A 173 -19.57 -0.24 -0.54
C PRO A 173 -19.85 1.09 -1.25
N SER A 174 -19.73 1.08 -2.58
CA SER A 174 -20.16 2.20 -3.41
C SER A 174 -21.68 2.33 -3.43
N ASP A 175 -22.21 3.53 -3.68
CA ASP A 175 -23.63 3.74 -3.98
C ASP A 175 -24.10 3.03 -5.27
N ASN A 176 -23.18 2.53 -6.09
CA ASN A 176 -23.47 1.83 -7.34
C ASN A 176 -23.46 0.29 -7.17
N ASP A 177 -24.64 -0.31 -7.07
CA ASP A 177 -24.80 -1.77 -6.94
C ASP A 177 -24.13 -2.58 -8.05
N ARG A 178 -24.15 -2.08 -9.29
CA ARG A 178 -23.50 -2.77 -10.42
C ARG A 178 -21.99 -2.83 -10.23
N LEU A 179 -21.39 -1.73 -9.78
CA LEU A 179 -19.97 -1.70 -9.48
C LEU A 179 -19.62 -2.65 -8.32
N ASN A 180 -20.42 -2.66 -7.25
CA ASN A 180 -20.20 -3.58 -6.13
C ASN A 180 -20.25 -5.06 -6.59
N GLN A 181 -21.16 -5.41 -7.51
CA GLN A 181 -21.22 -6.75 -8.09
C GLN A 181 -19.99 -7.07 -8.94
N GLU A 182 -19.54 -6.13 -9.78
CA GLU A 182 -18.36 -6.26 -10.62
C GLU A 182 -17.08 -6.45 -9.79
N LEU A 183 -16.86 -5.60 -8.78
CA LEU A 183 -15.75 -5.74 -7.84
C LEU A 183 -15.76 -7.10 -7.13
N ASN A 184 -16.92 -7.55 -6.66
CA ASN A 184 -17.04 -8.88 -6.04
C ASN A 184 -16.69 -10.01 -7.01
N SER A 185 -17.06 -9.90 -8.29
CA SER A 185 -16.68 -10.87 -9.32
C SER A 185 -15.17 -10.87 -9.53
N PHE A 186 -14.56 -9.69 -9.69
CA PHE A 186 -13.11 -9.60 -9.91
C PHE A 186 -12.30 -10.10 -8.71
N PHE A 187 -12.71 -9.80 -7.48
CA PHE A 187 -12.07 -10.37 -6.29
C PHE A 187 -12.18 -11.89 -6.23
N LYS A 188 -13.32 -12.46 -6.64
CA LYS A 188 -13.49 -13.92 -6.72
C LYS A 188 -12.56 -14.54 -7.77
N ASP A 189 -12.47 -13.94 -8.95
CA ASP A 189 -11.58 -14.40 -10.02
C ASP A 189 -10.10 -14.27 -9.59
N LEU A 190 -9.77 -13.22 -8.84
CA LEU A 190 -8.44 -13.00 -8.25
C LEU A 190 -8.09 -14.09 -7.23
N ASP A 191 -8.99 -14.39 -6.28
CA ASP A 191 -8.81 -15.47 -5.30
C ASP A 191 -8.58 -16.81 -6.01
N GLU A 192 -9.35 -17.11 -7.05
CA GLU A 192 -9.22 -18.34 -7.84
C GLU A 192 -7.89 -18.41 -8.58
N SER A 193 -7.46 -17.30 -9.19
CA SER A 193 -6.21 -17.20 -9.94
C SER A 193 -4.98 -17.38 -9.02
N ILE A 194 -4.99 -16.73 -7.85
CA ILE A 194 -3.96 -16.89 -6.82
C ILE A 194 -3.94 -18.32 -6.29
N SER A 195 -5.10 -18.91 -6.00
CA SER A 195 -5.21 -20.29 -5.48
C SER A 195 -4.66 -21.32 -6.47
N LYS A 196 -4.86 -21.10 -7.76
CA LYS A 196 -4.30 -21.92 -8.85
C LYS A 196 -2.84 -21.60 -9.18
N LYS A 197 -2.21 -20.66 -8.47
CA LYS A 197 -0.86 -20.16 -8.72
C LYS A 197 -0.64 -19.80 -10.19
N GLN A 198 -1.62 -19.10 -10.78
CA GLN A 198 -1.54 -18.66 -12.17
C GLN A 198 -0.42 -17.65 -12.38
N ASP A 199 -0.06 -17.42 -13.64
CA ASP A 199 0.98 -16.47 -14.02
C ASP A 199 0.71 -15.07 -13.44
N PHE A 200 1.78 -14.39 -13.03
CA PHE A 200 1.69 -13.07 -12.40
C PHE A 200 1.04 -12.03 -13.32
N THR A 201 1.12 -12.19 -14.64
CA THR A 201 0.44 -11.30 -15.60
C THR A 201 -1.09 -11.41 -15.53
N ILE A 202 -1.64 -12.60 -15.25
CA ILE A 202 -3.09 -12.80 -15.11
C ILE A 202 -3.56 -12.18 -13.79
N VAL A 203 -2.85 -12.45 -12.69
CA VAL A 203 -3.14 -11.89 -11.38
C VAL A 203 -3.02 -10.36 -11.38
N GLY A 204 -1.95 -9.82 -11.96
CA GLY A 204 -1.74 -8.37 -12.09
C GLY A 204 -2.79 -7.69 -12.96
N SER A 205 -3.31 -8.37 -14.00
CA SER A 205 -4.41 -7.85 -14.82
C SER A 205 -5.71 -7.70 -14.02
N LEU A 206 -6.03 -8.69 -13.18
CA LEU A 206 -7.19 -8.63 -12.27
C LEU A 206 -7.02 -7.55 -11.22
N ILE A 207 -5.84 -7.46 -10.60
CA ILE A 207 -5.51 -6.37 -9.65
C ILE A 207 -5.69 -5.01 -10.32
N THR A 208 -5.15 -4.81 -11.52
CA THR A 208 -5.27 -3.55 -12.26
C THR A 208 -6.74 -3.20 -12.57
N ALA A 209 -7.56 -4.19 -12.95
CA ALA A 209 -8.98 -3.98 -13.20
C ALA A 209 -9.72 -3.51 -11.94
N ILE A 210 -9.48 -4.17 -10.80
CA ILE A 210 -10.05 -3.79 -9.50
C ILE A 210 -9.60 -2.37 -9.13
N GLN A 211 -8.31 -2.08 -9.21
CA GLN A 211 -7.75 -0.77 -8.87
C GLN A 211 -8.34 0.34 -9.73
N ARG A 212 -8.47 0.11 -11.04
CA ARG A 212 -9.09 1.06 -11.96
C ARG A 212 -10.51 1.39 -11.52
N ASP A 213 -11.30 0.38 -11.21
CA ASP A 213 -12.71 0.57 -10.87
C ASP A 213 -12.89 1.24 -9.50
N LEU A 214 -12.03 0.89 -8.52
CA LEU A 214 -11.96 1.59 -7.23
C LEU A 214 -11.60 3.07 -7.39
N LEU A 215 -10.55 3.39 -8.15
CA LEU A 215 -10.07 4.77 -8.30
C LEU A 215 -10.98 5.64 -9.19
N GLN A 216 -11.76 5.04 -10.10
CA GLN A 216 -12.73 5.79 -10.91
C GLN A 216 -13.90 6.30 -10.07
N THR A 217 -14.32 5.58 -9.01
CA THR A 217 -15.37 6.10 -8.11
C THR A 217 -14.97 7.42 -7.43
N GLU A 218 -13.69 7.58 -7.11
CA GLU A 218 -13.15 8.79 -6.51
C GLU A 218 -13.28 10.02 -7.41
N THR A 219 -13.04 9.86 -8.71
CA THR A 219 -13.19 10.98 -9.66
C THR A 219 -14.64 11.46 -9.77
N ILE A 220 -15.61 10.57 -9.52
CA ILE A 220 -17.04 10.90 -9.56
C ILE A 220 -17.46 11.58 -8.25
N ASP A 221 -17.05 11.05 -7.09
CA ASP A 221 -17.43 11.60 -5.80
C ASP A 221 -16.77 12.95 -5.50
N SER A 222 -15.50 13.13 -5.88
CA SER A 222 -14.81 14.43 -5.78
C SER A 222 -15.51 15.52 -6.59
N ASN A 223 -15.92 15.22 -7.83
CA ASN A 223 -16.67 16.15 -8.66
C ASN A 223 -18.06 16.48 -8.08
N LYS A 224 -18.77 15.48 -7.54
CA LYS A 224 -20.08 15.67 -6.88
C LYS A 224 -19.95 16.58 -5.64
N LYS A 225 -18.90 16.40 -4.84
CA LYS A 225 -18.61 17.21 -3.64
C LYS A 225 -18.22 18.65 -3.98
N ILE A 226 -17.45 18.85 -5.05
CA ILE A 226 -17.13 20.18 -5.59
C ILE A 226 -18.39 20.87 -6.10
N HIS A 227 -19.28 20.13 -6.78
CA HIS A 227 -20.50 20.69 -7.32
C HIS A 227 -21.51 21.09 -6.23
N MET A 228 -21.63 20.27 -5.17
CA MET A 228 -22.43 20.57 -3.98
C MET A 228 -21.91 21.78 -3.21
N LYS A 229 -20.59 21.89 -2.98
CA LYS A 229 -20.00 23.09 -2.35
C LYS A 229 -20.22 24.37 -3.17
N LYS A 230 -20.18 24.27 -4.50
CA LYS A 230 -20.54 25.40 -5.38
C LYS A 230 -22.01 25.77 -5.24
N LEU A 231 -22.92 24.79 -5.18
CA LEU A 231 -24.35 25.02 -4.99
C LEU A 231 -24.66 25.66 -3.63
N GLU A 232 -24.05 25.19 -2.54
CA GLU A 232 -24.18 25.81 -1.21
C GLU A 232 -23.66 27.25 -1.20
N HIS A 233 -22.52 27.51 -1.84
CA HIS A 233 -21.98 28.86 -2.00
C HIS A 233 -22.92 29.77 -2.81
N TYR A 234 -23.57 29.25 -3.86
CA TYR A 234 -24.55 30.00 -4.64
C TYR A 234 -25.84 30.30 -3.86
N ILE A 235 -26.35 29.35 -3.09
CA ILE A 235 -27.58 29.50 -2.29
C ILE A 235 -27.37 30.50 -1.14
N LEU A 236 -26.20 30.47 -0.50
CA LEU A 236 -25.88 31.38 0.61
C LEU A 236 -25.60 32.82 0.15
N ASN A 237 -25.06 33.01 -1.05
CA ASN A 237 -24.65 34.34 -1.55
C ASN A 237 -25.65 34.98 -2.51
N TYR A 238 -26.64 34.24 -3.01
CA TYR A 238 -27.70 34.75 -3.88
C TYR A 238 -29.07 34.21 -3.43
N PRO A 239 -29.61 34.64 -2.28
CA PRO A 239 -30.97 34.29 -1.90
C PRO A 239 -31.93 34.86 -2.95
N LEU A 240 -32.73 33.98 -3.56
CA LEU A 240 -33.83 34.39 -4.44
C LEU A 240 -34.81 35.25 -3.62
N LEU A 241 -34.87 36.54 -3.97
CA LEU A 241 -35.91 37.49 -3.55
C LEU A 241 -37.26 37.11 -4.17
#